data_AF-A0A8X8K4Y5-F1
#
_entry.id   AF-A0A8X8K4Y5-F1
#
_cell.length_a   1.000
_cell.length_b   1.000
_cell.length_c   1.000
_cell.angle_alpha   90.00
_cell.angle_beta   90.00
_cell.angle_gamma   90.00
#
_symmetry.space_group_name_H-M   'P 1'
#
loop_
_entity.id
_entity.type
_entity.pdbx_description
1 polymer ?
#
loop_
_entity_poly.entity_id
_entity_poly.type
_entity_poly.pdbx_seq_one_letter_code
_entity_poly.pdbx_strand_id
1 'polypeptide(L)'
;MKSAVISLASITLLVALTGCSTIAAKTNVLDDDKIKSQSAGALGYEPSQLTLVSRRTEGTNTYANLKASDGKEFVCIINGGNLLSMGMTNPPACNKKGEPIKASPFQR
;
A
#
# COMPACT_ATOMS: atom_id res chain seq x y z
N MET A 1 -43.40 12.42 12.24
CA MET A 1 -42.03 12.94 12.07
C MET A 1 -41.27 12.63 13.36
N LYS A 2 -40.60 11.48 13.44
CA LYS A 2 -39.85 11.06 14.64
C LYS A 2 -38.42 11.56 14.50
N SER A 3 -38.05 12.50 15.36
CA SER A 3 -36.76 13.19 15.37
C SER A 3 -35.61 12.20 15.53
N ALA A 4 -34.67 12.26 14.59
CA ALA A 4 -33.41 11.55 14.65
C ALA A 4 -32.55 12.18 15.75
N VAL A 5 -32.62 11.62 16.97
CA VAL A 5 -31.64 11.90 18.02
C VAL A 5 -30.38 11.12 17.65
N ILE A 6 -29.58 11.69 16.75
CA ILE A 6 -28.27 11.17 16.41
C ILE A 6 -27.36 11.52 17.60
N SER A 7 -27.11 10.53 18.46
CA SER A 7 -26.19 10.65 19.59
C SER A 7 -24.83 11.19 19.14
N LEU A 8 -24.37 12.26 19.77
CA LEU A 8 -23.06 12.88 19.51
C LEU A 8 -21.91 11.85 19.54
N ALA A 9 -22.01 10.83 20.39
CA ALA A 9 -21.04 9.73 20.49
C ALA A 9 -20.90 8.89 19.20
N SER A 10 -21.98 8.75 18.43
CA SER A 10 -21.96 8.02 17.16
C SER A 10 -21.26 8.80 16.06
N ILE A 11 -21.29 10.14 16.12
CA ILE A 11 -20.60 11.03 15.17
C ILE A 11 -19.09 11.02 15.44
N THR A 12 -18.66 11.08 16.71
CA THR A 12 -17.23 11.04 17.07
C THR A 12 -16.56 9.73 16.66
N LEU A 13 -17.28 8.60 16.76
CA LEU A 13 -16.75 7.30 16.34
C LEU A 13 -16.54 7.23 14.82
N LEU A 14 -17.46 7.77 14.02
CA LEU A 14 -17.33 7.79 12.55
C LEU A 14 -16.16 8.67 12.08
N VAL A 15 -15.89 9.79 12.76
CA VAL A 15 -14.73 10.67 12.46
C VAL A 15 -13.41 10.00 12.87
N ALA A 16 -13.40 9.21 13.94
CA ALA A 16 -12.21 8.46 14.35
C ALA A 16 -11.83 7.38 13.34
N LEU A 17 -12.79 6.63 12.77
CA LEU A 17 -12.50 5.57 11.80
C LEU A 17 -11.97 6.10 10.45
N THR A 18 -12.47 7.23 9.95
CA THR A 18 -11.94 7.85 8.72
C THR A 18 -10.58 8.52 8.94
N GLY A 19 -10.33 8.98 10.17
CA GLY A 19 -9.03 9.50 10.61
C GLY A 19 -7.92 8.45 10.54
N CYS A 20 -8.18 7.21 10.98
CA CYS A 20 -7.18 6.14 11.01
C CYS A 20 -6.55 5.85 9.63
N SER A 21 -7.35 5.78 8.57
CA SER A 21 -6.85 5.54 7.21
C SER A 21 -5.98 6.71 6.71
N THR A 22 -6.33 7.94 7.07
CA THR A 22 -5.57 9.14 6.70
C THR A 22 -4.25 9.21 7.48
N ILE A 23 -4.28 8.87 8.78
CA ILE A 23 -3.09 8.80 9.64
C ILE A 23 -2.15 7.70 9.14
N ALA A 24 -2.65 6.50 8.83
CA ALA A 24 -1.86 5.41 8.27
C ALA A 24 -1.12 5.83 6.99
N ALA A 25 -1.81 6.54 6.09
CA ALA A 25 -1.21 7.01 4.86
C ALA A 25 -0.14 8.10 5.12
N LYS A 26 -0.43 9.08 5.99
CA LYS A 26 0.49 10.18 6.32
C LYS A 26 1.70 9.73 7.15
N THR A 27 1.60 8.60 7.85
CA THR A 27 2.68 8.03 8.66
C THR A 27 3.43 6.91 7.95
N ASN A 28 3.24 6.75 6.64
CA ASN A 28 4.00 5.79 5.86
C ASN A 28 5.47 6.24 5.76
N VAL A 29 6.38 5.35 6.12
CA VAL A 29 7.83 5.56 6.17
C VAL A 29 8.57 4.75 5.11
N LEU A 30 7.85 4.14 4.15
CA LEU A 30 8.51 3.49 3.03
C LEU A 30 9.10 4.57 2.13
N ASP A 31 10.42 4.62 2.04
CA ASP A 31 11.11 5.38 1.01
C ASP A 31 11.19 4.57 -0.30
N ASP A 32 11.68 5.22 -1.35
CA ASP A 32 11.72 4.63 -2.68
C ASP A 32 12.71 3.46 -2.77
N ASP A 33 13.77 3.47 -1.96
CA ASP A 33 14.74 2.39 -1.89
C ASP A 33 14.15 1.15 -1.22
N LYS A 34 13.35 1.31 -0.16
CA LYS A 34 12.62 0.22 0.48
C LYS A 34 11.57 -0.36 -0.45
N ILE A 35 10.83 0.48 -1.18
CA ILE A 35 9.86 0.03 -2.18
C ILE A 35 10.56 -0.81 -3.26
N LYS A 36 11.63 -0.30 -3.87
CA LYS A 36 12.41 -1.05 -4.87
C LYS A 36 12.96 -2.36 -4.29
N SER A 37 13.55 -2.32 -3.10
CA SER A 37 14.14 -3.49 -2.44
C SER A 37 13.12 -4.61 -2.21
N GLN A 38 11.94 -4.27 -1.71
CA GLN A 38 10.88 -5.26 -1.46
C GLN A 38 10.28 -5.79 -2.76
N SER A 39 9.99 -4.92 -3.71
CA SER A 39 9.43 -5.31 -5.01
C SER A 39 10.42 -6.16 -5.82
N ALA A 40 11.71 -5.86 -5.75
CA ALA A 40 12.79 -6.63 -6.38
C ALA A 40 12.76 -8.10 -5.95
N GLY A 41 12.64 -8.36 -4.63
CA GLY A 41 12.52 -9.72 -4.10
C GLY A 41 11.30 -10.48 -4.62
N ALA A 42 10.15 -9.82 -4.78
CA ALA A 42 8.93 -10.46 -5.30
C ALA A 42 8.96 -10.66 -6.82
N LEU A 43 9.63 -9.78 -7.56
CA LEU A 43 9.69 -9.80 -9.02
C LEU A 43 10.87 -10.58 -9.58
N GLY A 44 11.86 -10.96 -8.75
CA GLY A 44 13.07 -11.65 -9.16
C GLY A 44 14.07 -10.74 -9.89
N TYR A 45 14.17 -9.48 -9.47
CA TYR A 45 15.14 -8.49 -9.98
C TYR A 45 16.07 -8.05 -8.87
N GLU A 46 17.19 -7.42 -9.23
CA GLU A 46 17.95 -6.59 -8.30
C GLU A 46 17.26 -5.24 -8.11
N PRO A 47 17.34 -4.61 -6.91
CA PRO A 47 16.75 -3.29 -6.67
C PRO A 47 17.27 -2.21 -7.63
N SER A 48 18.53 -2.30 -8.06
CA SER A 48 19.15 -1.39 -9.03
C SER A 48 18.61 -1.55 -10.46
N GLN A 49 17.96 -2.68 -10.77
CA GLN A 49 17.31 -2.91 -12.05
C GLN A 49 15.89 -2.34 -12.08
N LEU A 50 15.36 -1.87 -10.95
CA LEU A 50 14.02 -1.30 -10.86
C LEU A 50 14.08 0.22 -10.72
N THR A 51 13.29 0.90 -11.52
CA THR A 51 12.99 2.32 -11.37
C THR A 51 11.57 2.48 -10.84
N LEU A 52 11.41 3.22 -9.74
CA LEU A 52 10.08 3.62 -9.27
C LEU A 52 9.56 4.74 -10.19
N VAL A 53 8.46 4.46 -10.90
CA VAL A 53 7.82 5.40 -11.82
C VAL A 53 6.84 6.30 -11.08
N SER A 54 6.04 5.71 -10.19
CA SER A 54 5.13 6.45 -9.33
C SER A 54 4.71 5.63 -8.13
N ARG A 55 4.26 6.31 -7.07
CA ARG A 55 3.71 5.70 -5.87
C ARG A 55 2.51 6.50 -5.36
N ARG A 56 1.60 5.81 -4.70
CA ARG A 56 0.55 6.42 -3.86
C ARG A 56 0.35 5.58 -2.62
N THR A 57 -0.05 6.21 -1.54
CA THR A 57 -0.36 5.52 -0.29
C THR A 57 -1.82 5.79 0.06
N GLU A 58 -2.59 4.74 0.28
CA GLU A 58 -4.00 4.80 0.67
C GLU A 58 -4.24 3.84 1.83
N GLY A 59 -4.64 4.39 2.98
CA GLY A 59 -4.72 3.61 4.22
C GLY A 59 -3.36 3.03 4.59
N THR A 60 -3.31 1.70 4.74
CA THR A 60 -2.09 0.94 5.06
C THR A 60 -1.36 0.41 3.83
N ASN A 61 -1.85 0.69 2.62
CA ASN A 61 -1.28 0.17 1.38
C ASN A 61 -0.47 1.24 0.65
N THR A 62 0.71 0.86 0.19
CA THR A 62 1.48 1.61 -0.81
C THR A 62 1.39 0.90 -2.15
N TYR A 63 0.87 1.60 -3.14
CA TYR A 63 0.76 1.16 -4.52
C TYR A 63 1.93 1.77 -5.29
N ALA A 64 2.78 0.93 -5.88
CA ALA A 64 3.98 1.34 -6.59
C ALA A 64 3.93 0.86 -8.04
N ASN A 65 4.21 1.75 -8.99
CA ASN A 65 4.45 1.41 -10.38
C ASN A 65 5.95 1.40 -10.62
N LEU A 66 6.47 0.30 -11.13
CA LEU A 66 7.91 0.08 -11.35
C LEU A 66 8.18 -0.22 -12.81
N LYS A 67 9.34 0.21 -13.31
CA LYS A 67 9.87 -0.17 -14.60
C LYS A 67 11.21 -0.86 -14.41
N ALA A 68 11.33 -2.08 -14.93
CA ALA A 68 12.58 -2.81 -14.93
C ALA A 68 13.48 -2.38 -16.09
N SER A 69 14.79 -2.62 -15.95
CA SER A 69 15.81 -2.31 -16.96
C SER A 69 15.59 -3.05 -18.28
N ASP A 70 14.88 -4.18 -18.27
CA ASP A 70 14.48 -4.94 -19.46
C ASP A 70 13.21 -4.37 -20.14
N GLY A 71 12.71 -3.24 -19.66
CA GLY A 71 11.55 -2.53 -20.21
C GLY A 71 10.20 -3.02 -19.68
N LYS A 72 10.15 -4.10 -18.88
CA LYS A 72 8.88 -4.57 -18.30
C LYS A 72 8.37 -3.60 -17.23
N GLU A 73 7.06 -3.40 -17.20
CA GLU A 73 6.39 -2.56 -16.21
C GLU A 73 5.58 -3.41 -15.25
N PHE A 74 5.63 -3.05 -13.97
CA PHE A 74 4.99 -3.78 -12.87
C PHE A 74 4.19 -2.86 -11.98
N VAL A 75 3.17 -3.42 -11.34
CA VAL A 75 2.42 -2.78 -10.25
C VAL A 75 2.57 -3.65 -9.03
N CYS A 76 2.97 -3.05 -7.91
CA CYS A 76 3.11 -3.71 -6.63
C CYS A 76 2.24 -3.05 -5.57
N ILE A 77 1.68 -3.86 -4.67
CA ILE A 77 1.03 -3.41 -3.45
C ILE A 77 1.86 -3.89 -2.26
N ILE A 78 2.32 -2.95 -1.46
CA ILE A 78 2.99 -3.20 -0.19
C ILE A 78 2.04 -2.80 0.94
N ASN A 79 1.70 -3.75 1.81
CA ASN A 79 0.86 -3.49 2.98
C ASN A 79 1.74 -3.28 4.22
N GLY A 80 1.49 -2.20 4.96
CA GLY A 80 2.22 -1.82 6.16
C GLY A 80 3.12 -0.60 5.93
N GLY A 81 4.29 -0.60 6.58
CA GLY A 81 5.30 0.44 6.45
C GLY A 81 4.85 1.78 7.02
N ASN A 82 3.91 1.78 7.96
CA ASN A 82 3.37 2.96 8.61
C ASN A 82 3.49 2.84 10.14
N LEU A 83 3.20 3.91 10.87
CA LEU A 83 3.32 3.91 12.33
C LEU A 83 2.44 2.85 13.02
N LEU A 84 1.26 2.56 12.48
CA LEU A 84 0.35 1.54 13.02
C LEU A 84 0.92 0.12 12.93
N SER A 85 1.78 -0.11 11.94
CA SER A 85 2.53 -1.35 11.76
C SER A 85 3.96 -1.26 12.33
N MET A 86 4.29 -0.19 13.06
CA MET A 86 5.65 0.09 13.54
C MET A 86 6.71 -0.01 12.42
N GLY A 87 6.33 0.35 11.19
CA GLY A 87 7.19 0.24 10.01
C GLY A 87 7.33 -1.16 9.41
N MET A 88 6.71 -2.20 9.99
CA MET A 88 6.71 -3.55 9.43
C MET A 88 5.87 -3.63 8.15
N THR A 89 6.27 -4.51 7.24
CA THR A 89 5.60 -4.72 5.95
C THR A 89 5.37 -6.19 5.68
N ASN A 90 4.26 -6.51 5.03
CA ASN A 90 4.07 -7.82 4.40
C ASN A 90 4.88 -7.92 3.10
N PRO A 91 5.21 -9.13 2.63
CA PRO A 91 5.75 -9.33 1.29
C PRO A 91 4.85 -8.67 0.23
N PRO A 92 5.41 -7.98 -0.77
CA PRO A 92 4.60 -7.30 -1.75
C PRO A 92 3.89 -8.27 -2.70
N ALA A 93 2.65 -7.94 -3.06
CA ALA A 93 1.97 -8.57 -4.17
C ALA A 93 2.23 -7.75 -5.44
N CYS A 94 2.92 -8.34 -6.42
CA CYS A 94 3.35 -7.66 -7.63
C CYS A 94 2.90 -8.43 -8.88
N ASN A 95 2.41 -7.73 -9.90
CA ASN A 95 2.08 -8.28 -11.22
C ASN A 95 2.56 -7.34 -12.33
N LYS A 96 2.55 -7.83 -13.58
CA LYS A 96 2.81 -6.95 -14.73
C LYS A 96 1.72 -5.89 -14.82
N LYS A 97 2.10 -4.70 -15.28
CA LYS A 97 1.14 -3.63 -15.51
C LYS A 97 0.08 -4.05 -16.53
N GLY A 98 -1.18 -3.81 -16.19
CA GLY A 98 -2.34 -4.25 -16.97
C GLY A 98 -2.90 -5.60 -16.53
N GLU A 99 -2.20 -6.35 -15.68
CA GLU A 99 -2.71 -7.59 -15.08
C GLU A 99 -3.33 -7.30 -13.70
N PRO A 100 -4.42 -7.98 -13.32
CA PRO A 100 -5.02 -7.82 -12.00
C PRO A 100 -4.09 -8.37 -10.93
N ILE A 101 -3.86 -7.64 -9.83
CA ILE A 101 -3.02 -8.13 -8.73
C ILE A 101 -3.69 -9.29 -8.01
N LYS A 102 -3.03 -10.45 -8.01
CA LYS A 102 -3.46 -11.63 -7.25
C LYS A 102 -2.93 -11.51 -5.83
N ALA A 103 -3.67 -10.82 -4.97
CA ALA A 103 -3.26 -10.52 -3.59
C ALA A 103 -3.37 -11.72 -2.61
N SER A 104 -3.69 -12.94 -3.08
CA SER A 104 -3.91 -14.08 -2.20
C SER A 104 -2.66 -14.96 -2.07
N PRO A 105 -2.07 -15.09 -0.86
CA PRO A 105 -0.93 -15.98 -0.61
C PRO A 105 -1.31 -17.48 -0.65
N PHE A 106 -2.60 -17.81 -0.85
CA PHE A 106 -3.12 -19.18 -0.79
C PHE A 106 -3.80 -19.67 -2.09
N GLN A 107 -3.71 -18.92 -3.19
CA GLN A 107 -4.22 -19.40 -4.47
C GLN A 107 -3.18 -20.30 -5.16
N ARG A 108 -3.35 -21.61 -4.98
CA ARG A 108 -2.79 -22.64 -5.88
C ARG A 108 -3.48 -22.61 -7.23
#